data_AF-A0A957FRR2-F1
#
_entry.id   AF-A0A957FRR2-F1
#
_cell.length_a   1.000
_cell.length_b   1.000
_cell.length_c   1.000
_cell.angle_alpha   90.00
_cell.angle_beta   90.00
_cell.angle_gamma   90.00
#
_symmetry.space_group_name_H-M   'P 1'
#
loop_
_entity.id
_entity.type
_entity.pdbx_description
1 polymer ?
#
loop_
_entity_poly.entity_id
_entity_poly.type
_entity_poly.pdbx_seq_one_letter_code
_entity_poly.pdbx_strand_id
1 'polypeptide(L)'
;YSEKRGRRIFFEWTLIEGENDTAVQAHALGALLQDLDAHINVIPLNPTAGYGGQPSNPERVTRFQAILREYGLPSTVRQRRGIDIAAGCGQLAVAS
;
A
#
# COMPACT_ATOMS: atom_id res chain seq x y z
N TYR A 1 -12.50 -24.90 8.50
CA TYR A 1 -12.62 -24.01 7.34
C TYR A 1 -11.22 -23.88 6.74
N SER A 2 -10.99 -24.63 5.66
CA SER A 2 -9.77 -24.73 4.83
C SER A 2 -8.41 -24.43 5.46
N GLU A 3 -7.85 -25.41 6.16
CA GLU A 3 -6.40 -25.65 6.14
C GLU A 3 -6.00 -26.00 4.70
N LYS A 4 -5.43 -25.06 3.92
CA LYS A 4 -4.71 -25.42 2.69
C LYS A 4 -3.84 -24.28 2.15
N ARG A 5 -2.53 -24.53 2.30
CA ARG A 5 -1.33 -23.89 1.68
C ARG A 5 -0.79 -22.68 2.44
N GLY A 6 0.24 -22.94 3.27
CA GLY A 6 1.14 -21.97 3.87
C GLY A 6 1.99 -21.23 2.83
N ARG A 7 1.32 -20.46 1.99
CA ARG A 7 1.96 -19.58 1.01
C ARG A 7 1.61 -18.16 1.41
N ARG A 8 2.66 -17.39 1.72
CA ARG A 8 2.55 -15.98 2.09
C ARG A 8 1.66 -15.21 1.13
N ILE A 9 0.68 -14.48 1.67
CA ILE A 9 -0.22 -13.61 0.92
C ILE A 9 0.40 -12.22 0.81
N PHE A 10 0.39 -11.63 -0.38
CA PHE A 10 0.85 -10.26 -0.58
C PHE A 10 -0.36 -9.36 -0.80
N PHE A 11 -0.51 -8.35 0.06
CA PHE A 11 -1.53 -7.31 -0.10
C PHE A 11 -0.89 -6.07 -0.68
N GLU A 12 -1.57 -5.43 -1.64
CA GLU A 12 -1.19 -4.12 -2.13
C GLU A 12 -2.05 -3.06 -1.44
N TRP A 13 -1.40 -2.08 -0.81
CA TRP A 13 -2.06 -0.96 -0.15
C TRP A 13 -1.60 0.36 -0.76
N THR A 14 -2.48 1.00 -1.52
CA THR A 14 -2.18 2.32 -2.09
C THR A 14 -2.39 3.39 -1.02
N LEU A 15 -1.33 4.08 -0.62
CA LEU A 15 -1.40 5.18 0.35
C LEU A 15 -1.75 6.50 -0.32
N ILE A 16 -2.88 7.05 0.10
CA ILE A 16 -3.46 8.31 -0.36
C ILE A 16 -3.47 9.26 0.81
N GLU A 17 -2.91 10.44 0.59
CA GLU A 17 -2.75 11.47 1.62
C GLU A 17 -4.10 11.87 2.23
N GLY A 18 -4.22 11.72 3.56
CA GLY A 18 -5.39 12.14 4.31
C GLY A 18 -6.60 11.20 4.23
N GLU A 19 -6.61 10.24 3.30
CA GLU A 19 -7.75 9.33 3.11
C GLU A 19 -7.54 7.99 3.83
N ASN A 20 -6.43 7.30 3.53
CA ASN A 20 -6.19 5.95 4.04
C ASN A 20 -4.77 5.73 4.61
N ASP A 21 -4.06 6.82 4.90
CA ASP A 21 -2.68 6.83 5.37
C ASP A 21 -2.53 7.27 6.83
N THR A 22 -3.59 7.12 7.61
CA THR A 22 -3.63 7.49 9.02
C THR A 22 -3.15 6.34 9.90
N ALA A 23 -2.71 6.66 11.13
CA ALA A 23 -2.39 5.65 12.14
C ALA A 23 -3.58 4.74 12.46
N VAL A 24 -4.80 5.29 12.49
CA VAL A 24 -6.03 4.53 12.72
C VAL A 24 -6.22 3.45 11.66
N GLN A 25 -6.00 3.78 10.38
CA GLN A 25 -6.08 2.83 9.28
C GLN A 25 -4.97 1.76 9.37
N ALA A 26 -3.75 2.14 9.76
CA ALA A 26 -2.65 1.20 9.95
C ALA A 26 -2.95 0.18 11.07
N HIS A 27 -3.50 0.63 12.21
CA HIS A 27 -3.90 -0.26 13.30
C HIS A 27 -5.06 -1.17 12.89
N ALA A 28 -6.05 -0.64 12.16
CA ALA A 28 -7.18 -1.44 11.67
C ALA A 28 -6.71 -2.54 10.69
N LEU A 29 -5.83 -2.19 9.74
CA LEU A 29 -5.23 -3.15 8.81
C LEU A 29 -4.37 -4.18 9.56
N GLY A 30 -3.58 -3.74 10.53
CA GLY A 30 -2.78 -4.59 11.40
C GLY A 30 -3.63 -5.63 12.12
N ALA A 31 -4.67 -5.18 12.81
CA ALA A 31 -5.57 -6.06 13.55
C ALA A 31 -6.30 -7.06 12.65
N LEU A 32 -6.65 -6.67 11.42
CA LEU A 32 -7.35 -7.52 10.46
C LEU A 32 -6.48 -8.66 9.92
N LEU A 33 -5.18 -8.42 9.76
CA LEU A 33 -4.27 -9.33 9.06
C LEU A 33 -3.26 -10.05 9.96
N GLN A 34 -3.18 -9.71 11.26
CA GLN A 34 -2.16 -10.23 12.19
C GLN A 34 -2.09 -11.76 12.28
N ASP A 35 -3.20 -12.47 12.03
CA ASP A 35 -3.25 -13.94 12.09
C ASP A 35 -2.91 -14.61 10.74
N LEU A 36 -2.56 -13.84 9.72
CA LEU A 36 -2.19 -14.33 8.38
C LEU A 36 -0.67 -14.25 8.17
N ASP A 37 -0.09 -15.25 7.50
CA ASP A 37 1.25 -15.11 6.90
C ASP A 37 1.14 -14.16 5.69
N ALA A 38 1.24 -12.85 5.97
CA ALA A 38 1.02 -11.79 5.02
C ALA A 38 2.23 -10.86 4.89
N HIS A 39 2.34 -10.19 3.73
CA HIS A 39 3.27 -9.10 3.50
C HIS A 39 2.55 -7.94 2.83
N ILE A 40 2.79 -6.72 3.31
CA ILE A 40 2.11 -5.53 2.80
C ILE A 40 3.04 -4.75 1.85
N ASN A 41 2.66 -4.69 0.58
CA ASN A 41 3.27 -3.81 -0.40
C ASN A 41 2.60 -2.44 -0.32
N VAL A 42 3.26 -1.51 0.36
CA VAL A 42 2.82 -0.13 0.49
C VAL A 42 3.21 0.64 -0.76
N ILE A 43 2.23 1.22 -1.45
CA ILE A 43 2.41 1.91 -2.72
C ILE A 43 1.92 3.36 -2.54
N PRO A 44 2.80 4.36 -2.40
CA PRO A 44 2.35 5.75 -2.46
C PRO A 44 1.61 6.00 -3.77
N LEU A 45 0.46 6.67 -3.72
CA LEU A 45 -0.38 6.93 -4.88
C LEU A 45 0.45 7.48 -6.06
N ASN A 46 0.26 6.92 -7.25
CA ASN A 46 0.80 7.49 -8.48
C ASN A 46 -0.20 8.51 -9.03
N PRO A 47 0.26 9.69 -9.52
CA PRO A 47 -0.63 10.63 -10.19
C PRO A 47 -1.34 9.98 -11.39
N THR A 48 -2.65 10.13 -11.49
CA THR A 48 -3.44 9.67 -12.64
C THR A 48 -4.43 10.76 -13.07
N ALA A 49 -4.76 10.81 -14.36
CA ALA A 49 -5.61 11.87 -14.91
C ALA A 49 -7.07 11.87 -14.41
N GLY A 50 -7.51 10.80 -13.74
CA GLY A 50 -8.90 10.62 -13.28
C GLY A 50 -9.10 10.66 -11.77
N TYR A 51 -8.05 10.87 -10.98
CA TYR A 51 -8.15 10.87 -9.52
C TYR A 51 -7.30 11.97 -8.89
N GLY A 52 -7.95 12.85 -8.13
CA GLY A 52 -7.34 14.06 -7.54
C GLY A 52 -6.56 13.83 -6.25
N GLY A 53 -6.49 12.59 -5.75
CA GLY A 53 -5.75 12.28 -4.53
C GLY A 53 -4.25 12.56 -4.66
N GLN A 54 -3.60 12.73 -3.52
CA GLN A 54 -2.17 12.99 -3.45
C GLN A 54 -1.42 11.78 -2.85
N PRO A 55 -0.15 11.57 -3.22
CA PRO A 55 0.69 10.62 -2.51
C PRO A 55 0.91 11.04 -1.06
N SER A 56 0.87 10.08 -0.15
CA SER A 56 1.26 10.32 1.24
C SER A 56 2.69 10.84 1.37
N ASN A 57 2.87 11.81 2.27
CA ASN A 57 4.18 12.29 2.72
C ASN A 57 5.05 11.11 3.24
N PRO A 58 6.35 11.06 2.91
CA PRO A 58 7.30 10.08 3.45
C PRO A 58 7.18 9.78 4.94
N GLU A 59 6.98 10.79 5.78
CA GLU A 59 6.83 10.61 7.24
C GLU A 59 5.60 9.76 7.59
N ARG A 60 4.48 9.97 6.88
CA ARG A 60 3.25 9.17 7.06
C ARG A 60 3.46 7.75 6.59
N VAL A 61 4.15 7.55 5.46
CA VAL A 61 4.51 6.21 4.98
C VAL A 61 5.37 5.48 6.02
N THR A 62 6.42 6.12 6.54
CA THR A 62 7.27 5.54 7.58
C THR A 62 6.49 5.19 8.84
N ARG A 63 5.62 6.08 9.32
CA ARG A 63 4.76 5.83 10.47
C ARG A 63 3.80 4.66 10.24
N PHE A 64 3.18 4.61 9.05
CA PHE A 64 2.27 3.51 8.70
C PHE A 64 2.99 2.16 8.74
N GLN A 65 4.20 2.07 8.16
CA GLN A 65 5.02 0.86 8.22
C GLN A 65 5.46 0.49 9.64
N ALA A 66 5.78 1.48 10.48
CA ALA A 66 6.15 1.24 11.87
C ALA A 66 5.00 0.57 12.62
N ILE A 67 3.77 1.07 12.45
CA ILE A 67 2.58 0.47 13.07
C ILE A 67 2.34 -0.95 12.55
N LEU A 68 2.40 -1.19 11.23
CA LEU A 68 2.25 -2.55 10.69
C LEU A 68 3.25 -3.55 11.31
N ARG A 69 4.49 -3.10 11.57
CA ARG A 69 5.52 -3.91 12.21
C ARG A 69 5.17 -4.31 13.64
N GLU A 70 4.44 -3.46 14.39
CA GLU A 70 3.96 -3.78 15.73
C GLU A 70 3.00 -4.99 15.72
N TYR A 71 2.29 -5.22 14.61
CA TYR A 71 1.43 -6.40 14.39
C TYR A 71 2.16 -7.59 13.75
N GLY A 72 3.49 -7.54 13.62
CA GLY A 72 4.26 -8.60 12.97
C GLY A 72 4.07 -8.67 11.45
N LEU A 73 3.47 -7.65 10.83
CA LEU A 73 3.25 -7.61 9.38
C LEU A 73 4.46 -6.96 8.67
N PRO A 74 5.28 -7.75 7.95
CA PRO A 74 6.35 -7.18 7.14
C PRO A 74 5.76 -6.30 6.03
N SER A 75 6.44 -5.20 5.72
CA SER A 75 6.02 -4.29 4.66
C SER A 75 7.18 -3.76 3.84
N THR A 76 6.93 -3.51 2.56
CA THR A 76 7.87 -2.86 1.63
C THR A 76 7.20 -1.66 1.00
N VAL A 77 7.92 -0.54 0.87
CA VAL A 77 7.45 0.61 0.11
C VAL A 77 7.92 0.47 -1.32
N ARG A 78 6.99 0.51 -2.26
CA ARG A 78 7.34 0.59 -3.68
C ARG A 78 7.88 1.99 -3.95
N GLN A 79 9.19 2.09 -4.13
CA GLN A 79 9.80 3.32 -4.62
C GLN A 79 9.24 3.66 -6.00
N ARG A 80 8.95 4.95 -6.20
CA ARG A 80 8.58 5.47 -7.51
C ARG A 80 9.79 5.34 -8.44
N ARG A 81 9.80 4.31 -9.28
CA ARG A 81 10.77 4.23 -10.38
C ARG A 81 10.20 5.04 -11.55
N GLY A 82 10.87 6.13 -11.92
CA GLY A 82 10.67 6.78 -13.21
C GLY A 82 9.49 7.74 -13.33
N ILE A 83 9.29 8.70 -12.41
CA ILE A 83 8.43 9.86 -12.76
C ILE A 83 9.07 10.73 -13.86
N ASP A 84 10.35 10.52 -14.18
CA ASP A 84 10.97 11.09 -15.40
C ASP A 84 10.58 10.37 -16.70
N ILE A 85 9.88 9.23 -16.66
CA ILE A 85 9.44 8.53 -17.87
C ILE A 85 8.03 7.97 -17.63
N ALA A 86 7.03 8.62 -18.23
CA ALA A 86 5.61 8.25 -18.18
C ALA A 86 5.34 6.79 -18.59
N ALA A 87 5.53 5.85 -17.66
CA ALA A 87 5.32 4.42 -17.85
C ALA A 87 4.85 3.73 -16.55
N GLY A 88 3.92 4.36 -15.83
CA GLY A 88 3.31 3.81 -14.61
C GLY A 88 2.05 2.99 -14.92
N CYS A 89 1.90 1.82 -14.30
CA CYS A 89 0.66 1.02 -14.37
C CYS A 89 -0.57 1.87 -14.01
N GLY A 90 -1.58 1.85 -14.88
CA GLY A 90 -2.76 2.72 -14.87
C GLY A 90 -2.90 3.60 -16.12
N GLN A 91 -1.90 3.64 -16.99
CA GLN A 91 -1.88 4.48 -18.21
C GLN A 91 -2.46 3.83 -19.48
N LEU A 92 -2.95 2.58 -19.41
CA LEU A 92 -3.70 1.98 -20.51
C LEU A 92 -5.16 2.45 -20.46
N ALA A 93 -5.38 3.74 -20.71
CA ALA A 93 -6.68 4.19 -21.19
C ALA A 93 -6.79 3.74 -22.66
N VAL A 94 -7.82 2.96 -22.98
CA VAL A 94 -8.17 2.64 -24.35
C VAL A 94 -8.49 3.97 -25.04
N ALA A 95 -7.65 4.35 -26.00
CA ALA A 95 -7.92 5.50 -26.86
C ALA A 95 -9.28 5.30 -27.53
N SER A 96 -10.18 6.26 -27.35
CA SER A 96 -11.35 6.48 -28.22
C SER A 96 -11.02 7.62 -29.17
#